data_AF-A0A955YGY3-F1
#
_entry.id   AF-A0A955YGY3-F1
#
_cell.length_a   1.000
_cell.length_b   1.000
_cell.length_c   1.000
_cell.angle_alpha   90.00
_cell.angle_beta   90.00
_cell.angle_gamma   90.00
#
_symmetry.space_group_name_H-M   'P 1'
#
loop_
_entity.id
_entity.type
_entity.pdbx_description
1 polymer ?
#
loop_
_entity_poly.entity_id
_entity_poly.type
_entity_poly.pdbx_seq_one_letter_code
_entity_poly.pdbx_strand_id
1 'polypeptide(L)'
;MHDLRFPRSSRATRTLGSSLLLALCLAGLVSCSDPAPGQTHVLLISEMRMVLGPEPDGSLRGIDLDDRVDDTPSPETCGKVDGTAPDGTPGVDNQFSILGAAVVSQLGGNADALIQTSINDGRLLVLLELTNVDDLENDDDVTVRIHIGSGPVDVGTDGRPEPGQSFDISAMSQDIEVRNVQIVDGRIDIRPFDINVNVDILQAMFQLTLLDARIVLDLHEDESGSGVLGAAVDRFMVRDIVANDEVLMPTLGAVEILLRGLGDLAPNDIGGCDRISVGIDIDVVPAFILR
;
A
#
# COMPACT_ATOMS: atom_id res chain seq x y z
N MET A 1 4.87 -94.64 23.33
CA MET A 1 6.09 -94.74 24.17
C MET A 1 6.12 -93.48 25.01
N HIS A 2 5.53 -93.55 26.22
CA HIS A 2 6.24 -93.53 27.52
C HIS A 2 7.02 -92.21 27.68
N ASP A 3 6.72 -91.30 28.62
CA ASP A 3 6.31 -91.55 30.00
C ASP A 3 5.52 -90.41 30.66
N LEU A 4 4.75 -90.83 31.65
CA LEU A 4 3.95 -90.08 32.62
C LEU A 4 4.82 -89.34 33.64
N ARG A 5 4.34 -88.18 34.14
CA ARG A 5 4.41 -87.78 35.57
C ARG A 5 3.51 -86.57 35.87
N PHE A 6 2.41 -86.83 36.57
CA PHE A 6 1.75 -85.91 37.51
C PHE A 6 2.31 -86.22 38.91
N PRO A 7 2.35 -85.31 39.93
CA PRO A 7 1.11 -84.89 40.61
C PRO A 7 1.09 -83.56 41.44
N ARG A 8 -0.15 -83.21 41.86
CA ARG A 8 -0.61 -82.57 43.13
C ARG A 8 -0.14 -81.13 43.45
N SER A 9 -1.03 -80.13 43.37
CA SER A 9 -2.08 -79.72 44.33
C SER A 9 -1.58 -79.12 45.66
N SER A 10 -1.76 -77.81 45.83
CA SER A 10 -1.86 -77.14 47.14
C SER A 10 -3.02 -76.12 47.09
N ARG A 11 -3.79 -76.11 48.18
CA ARG A 11 -5.05 -75.40 48.44
C ARG A 11 -4.80 -73.89 48.59
N ALA A 12 -5.57 -73.03 47.92
CA ALA A 12 -6.81 -72.37 48.38
C ALA A 12 -6.64 -71.44 49.60
N THR A 13 -6.70 -70.12 49.36
CA THR A 13 -7.25 -69.12 50.29
C THR A 13 -7.62 -67.85 49.52
N ARG A 14 -8.84 -67.37 49.76
CA ARG A 14 -9.48 -66.17 49.19
C ARG A 14 -8.81 -64.88 49.68
N THR A 15 -8.78 -63.85 48.84
CA THR A 15 -9.00 -62.46 49.28
C THR A 15 -9.50 -61.61 48.10
N LEU A 16 -10.57 -60.85 48.36
CA LEU A 16 -11.13 -59.82 47.49
C LEU A 16 -10.10 -58.71 47.27
N GLY A 17 -10.04 -58.18 46.06
CA GLY A 17 -9.25 -57.00 45.74
C GLY A 17 -9.68 -56.40 44.40
N SER A 18 -10.48 -55.34 44.50
CA SER A 18 -10.85 -54.36 43.49
C SER A 18 -9.81 -54.14 42.38
N SER A 19 -10.30 -54.00 41.14
CA SER A 19 -9.90 -52.93 40.22
C SER A 19 -10.78 -52.95 38.98
N LEU A 20 -11.82 -52.13 39.04
CA LEU A 20 -12.65 -51.72 37.90
C LEU A 20 -11.81 -50.73 37.09
N LEU A 21 -11.21 -51.15 35.98
CA LEU A 21 -10.55 -50.25 35.04
C LEU A 21 -11.62 -49.59 34.15
N LEU A 22 -12.00 -48.38 34.54
CA LEU A 22 -12.78 -47.45 33.73
C LEU A 22 -11.86 -46.93 32.62
N ALA A 23 -12.08 -47.39 31.38
CA ALA A 23 -11.44 -46.81 30.20
C ALA A 23 -12.13 -45.47 29.90
N LEU A 24 -11.53 -44.38 30.34
CA LEU A 24 -11.92 -43.01 30.00
C LEU A 24 -11.41 -42.73 28.58
N CYS A 25 -12.26 -42.93 27.57
CA CYS A 25 -12.02 -42.40 26.23
C CYS A 25 -12.13 -40.87 26.28
N LEU A 26 -10.99 -40.17 26.47
CA LEU A 26 -10.88 -38.78 26.05
C LEU A 26 -10.87 -38.76 24.52
N ALA A 27 -12.04 -38.62 23.93
CA ALA A 27 -12.16 -38.04 22.60
C ALA A 27 -11.75 -36.58 22.73
N GLY A 28 -10.49 -36.27 22.40
CA GLY A 28 -10.07 -34.91 22.10
C GLY A 28 -10.85 -34.45 20.90
N LEU A 29 -11.89 -33.64 21.15
CA LEU A 29 -12.54 -32.85 20.12
C LEU A 29 -11.46 -31.93 19.56
N VAL A 30 -10.91 -32.27 18.40
CA VAL A 30 -10.31 -31.28 17.51
C VAL A 30 -11.49 -30.43 17.08
N SER A 31 -11.72 -29.36 17.82
CA SER A 31 -12.56 -28.27 17.36
C SER A 31 -11.83 -27.68 16.17
N CYS A 32 -12.19 -28.09 14.95
CA CYS A 32 -12.12 -27.16 13.82
C CYS A 32 -13.11 -26.05 14.17
N SER A 33 -12.67 -25.07 14.94
CA SER A 33 -13.24 -23.74 14.80
C SER A 33 -12.95 -23.35 13.37
N ASP A 34 -14.00 -23.16 12.55
CA ASP A 34 -13.84 -22.33 11.37
C ASP A 34 -13.14 -21.04 11.81
N PRO A 35 -12.13 -20.55 11.07
CA PRO A 35 -11.54 -19.26 11.39
C PRO A 35 -12.68 -18.25 11.51
N ALA A 36 -12.58 -17.37 12.52
CA ALA A 36 -13.54 -16.28 12.63
C ALA A 36 -13.55 -15.55 11.28
N PRO A 37 -14.72 -15.12 10.77
CA PRO A 37 -14.73 -14.38 9.52
C PRO A 37 -13.81 -13.17 9.66
N GLY A 38 -12.85 -13.04 8.74
CA GLY A 38 -11.89 -11.95 8.74
C GLY A 38 -12.60 -10.60 8.81
N GLN A 39 -11.99 -9.68 9.55
CA GLN A 39 -12.51 -8.35 9.81
C GLN A 39 -12.36 -7.46 8.57
N THR A 40 -13.09 -6.35 8.58
CA THR A 40 -12.96 -5.29 7.58
C THR A 40 -12.41 -4.06 8.28
N HIS A 41 -11.29 -3.56 7.78
CA HIS A 41 -10.67 -2.32 8.23
C HIS A 41 -10.74 -1.32 7.08
N VAL A 42 -11.02 -0.07 7.40
CA VAL A 42 -10.99 1.02 6.41
C VAL A 42 -9.99 2.05 6.89
N LEU A 43 -9.08 2.42 6.01
CA LEU A 43 -8.04 3.41 6.26
C LEU A 43 -8.27 4.60 5.34
N LEU A 44 -8.13 5.81 5.86
CA LEU A 44 -8.05 7.04 5.08
C LEU A 44 -6.58 7.42 4.91
N ILE A 45 -6.14 7.70 3.67
CA ILE A 45 -4.88 8.41 3.47
C ILE A 45 -5.05 9.85 3.94
N SER A 46 -4.44 10.15 5.09
CA SER A 46 -4.63 11.38 5.88
C SER A 46 -3.59 12.45 5.58
N GLU A 47 -2.44 12.04 5.05
CA GLU A 47 -1.39 12.92 4.57
C GLU A 47 -0.77 12.34 3.29
N MET A 48 -0.39 13.22 2.37
CA MET A 48 0.39 12.90 1.18
C MET A 48 1.46 13.97 0.98
N ARG A 49 2.73 13.56 0.90
CA ARG A 49 3.87 14.46 0.67
C ARG A 49 4.68 13.97 -0.51
N MET A 50 4.87 14.81 -1.52
CA MET A 50 5.69 14.41 -2.67
C MET A 50 7.14 14.25 -2.24
N VAL A 51 7.75 13.13 -2.62
CA VAL A 51 9.17 12.91 -2.35
C VAL A 51 9.99 13.64 -3.40
N LEU A 52 10.53 14.79 -3.01
CA LEU A 52 11.30 15.69 -3.87
C LEU A 52 12.78 15.74 -3.44
N GLY A 53 13.66 15.37 -4.36
CA GLY A 53 15.10 15.26 -4.14
C GLY A 53 15.51 14.02 -3.33
N PRO A 54 16.81 13.65 -3.39
CA PRO A 54 17.37 12.62 -2.53
C PRO A 54 17.59 13.15 -1.10
N GLU A 55 17.74 12.21 -0.18
CA GLU A 55 18.16 12.46 1.20
C GLU A 55 19.63 12.97 1.24
N PRO A 56 20.08 13.56 2.38
CA PRO A 56 21.44 14.09 2.51
C PRO A 56 22.57 13.08 2.26
N ASP A 57 22.31 11.79 2.47
CA ASP A 57 23.25 10.70 2.23
C ASP A 57 23.19 10.16 0.79
N GLY A 58 22.32 10.72 -0.05
CA GLY A 58 22.11 10.32 -1.44
C GLY A 58 21.09 9.20 -1.62
N SER A 59 20.51 8.65 -0.54
CA SER A 59 19.41 7.70 -0.67
C SER A 59 18.16 8.38 -1.26
N LEU A 60 17.35 7.58 -1.95
CA LEU A 60 16.14 8.03 -2.62
C LEU A 60 14.94 7.33 -1.99
N ARG A 61 13.98 8.11 -1.50
CA ARG A 61 12.68 7.58 -1.10
C ARG A 61 11.79 7.40 -2.33
N GLY A 62 10.99 6.34 -2.31
CA GLY A 62 10.19 5.89 -3.45
C GLY A 62 9.95 4.39 -3.32
N ILE A 63 9.52 3.77 -4.41
CA ILE A 63 9.22 2.34 -4.49
C ILE A 63 9.75 1.81 -5.83
N ASP A 64 10.18 0.56 -5.85
CA ASP A 64 10.41 -0.21 -7.08
C ASP A 64 9.08 -0.52 -7.78
N LEU A 65 8.88 0.09 -8.96
CA LEU A 65 7.65 0.01 -9.75
C LEU A 65 7.76 -0.96 -10.92
N ASP A 66 8.96 -1.37 -11.31
CA ASP A 66 9.19 -2.26 -12.45
C ASP A 66 9.77 -3.63 -12.08
N ASP A 67 9.96 -3.89 -10.79
CA ASP A 67 10.57 -5.09 -10.19
C ASP A 67 12.01 -5.32 -10.67
N ARG A 68 12.76 -4.24 -10.87
CA ARG A 68 14.15 -4.28 -11.37
C ARG A 68 15.12 -3.53 -10.47
N VAL A 69 16.39 -3.82 -10.72
CA VAL A 69 17.51 -3.11 -10.13
C VAL A 69 18.52 -2.83 -11.25
N ASP A 70 18.44 -1.64 -11.82
CA ASP A 70 19.30 -1.13 -12.86
C ASP A 70 20.40 -0.24 -12.23
N ASP A 71 21.56 -0.84 -11.96
CA ASP A 71 22.76 -0.17 -11.43
C ASP A 71 23.58 0.57 -12.51
N THR A 72 23.20 0.36 -13.77
CA THR A 72 23.80 0.96 -14.95
C THR A 72 22.71 1.39 -15.94
N PRO A 73 22.95 2.46 -16.74
CA PRO A 73 21.94 2.95 -17.68
C PRO A 73 21.44 1.86 -18.64
N SER A 74 20.14 1.64 -18.65
CA SER A 74 19.48 0.56 -19.38
C SER A 74 18.47 1.10 -20.41
N PRO A 75 18.36 0.53 -21.62
CA PRO A 75 17.30 0.91 -22.57
C PRO A 75 15.88 0.76 -22.00
N GLU A 76 15.68 -0.22 -21.12
CA GLU A 76 14.41 -0.55 -20.46
C GLU A 76 13.95 0.54 -19.49
N THR A 77 14.89 1.31 -18.92
CA THR A 77 14.63 2.46 -18.04
C THR A 77 14.99 3.79 -18.71
N CYS A 78 15.14 3.79 -20.04
CA CYS A 78 15.51 4.98 -20.82
C CYS A 78 16.81 5.66 -20.35
N GLY A 79 17.76 4.83 -19.93
CA GLY A 79 19.08 5.22 -19.45
C GLY A 79 19.07 5.74 -18.01
N LYS A 80 18.01 5.48 -17.25
CA LYS A 80 17.96 5.77 -15.81
C LYS A 80 18.59 4.64 -15.01
N VAL A 81 19.01 5.00 -13.81
CA VAL A 81 19.62 4.12 -12.83
C VAL A 81 18.77 4.28 -11.59
N ASP A 82 18.49 3.17 -10.93
CA ASP A 82 17.53 3.17 -9.84
C ASP A 82 18.17 3.75 -8.58
N GLY A 83 17.31 4.28 -7.73
CA GLY A 83 17.69 4.73 -6.41
C GLY A 83 17.96 3.57 -5.46
N THR A 84 18.48 3.93 -4.29
CA THR A 84 18.54 3.04 -3.13
C THR A 84 17.81 3.72 -1.98
N ALA A 85 16.88 3.02 -1.35
CA ALA A 85 16.12 3.51 -0.21
C ALA A 85 17.04 3.78 1.00
N PRO A 86 16.60 4.60 1.98
CA PRO A 86 17.37 4.87 3.20
C PRO A 86 17.73 3.61 4.02
N ASP A 87 16.94 2.55 3.90
CA ASP A 87 17.20 1.25 4.55
C ASP A 87 18.16 0.34 3.75
N GLY A 88 18.61 0.80 2.57
CA GLY A 88 19.50 0.06 1.68
C GLY A 88 18.78 -0.77 0.61
N THR A 89 17.45 -0.76 0.55
CA THR A 89 16.69 -1.48 -0.50
C THR A 89 16.99 -0.87 -1.88
N PRO A 90 17.49 -1.65 -2.85
CA PRO A 90 17.78 -1.16 -4.21
C PRO A 90 16.51 -1.12 -5.08
N GLY A 91 16.62 -0.52 -6.27
CA GLY A 91 15.54 -0.54 -7.28
C GLY A 91 14.52 0.59 -7.12
N VAL A 92 14.83 1.65 -6.37
CA VAL A 92 13.82 2.69 -6.09
C VAL A 92 13.58 3.58 -7.30
N ASP A 93 12.36 3.58 -7.80
CA ASP A 93 11.87 4.50 -8.82
C ASP A 93 11.27 5.75 -8.19
N ASN A 94 11.86 6.91 -8.48
CA ASN A 94 11.26 8.21 -8.18
C ASN A 94 11.93 9.33 -8.98
N GLN A 95 11.86 9.24 -10.31
CA GLN A 95 12.52 10.17 -11.22
C GLN A 95 11.93 11.57 -11.16
N PHE A 96 10.66 11.71 -10.77
CA PHE A 96 10.06 13.01 -10.52
C PHE A 96 10.79 13.79 -9.41
N SER A 97 11.42 13.09 -8.45
CA SER A 97 12.19 13.72 -7.37
C SER A 97 13.31 14.63 -7.85
N ILE A 98 13.89 14.36 -9.03
CA ILE A 98 14.97 15.16 -9.64
C ILE A 98 14.51 16.61 -9.87
N LEU A 99 13.21 16.82 -10.09
CA LEU A 99 12.65 18.15 -10.28
C LEU A 99 12.78 19.03 -9.05
N GLY A 100 12.83 18.43 -7.85
CA GLY A 100 13.15 19.07 -6.58
C GLY A 100 12.67 20.52 -6.47
N ALA A 101 13.64 21.44 -6.37
CA ALA A 101 13.42 22.86 -6.20
C ALA A 101 12.61 23.53 -7.34
N ALA A 102 12.64 23.00 -8.57
CA ALA A 102 11.91 23.58 -9.70
C ALA A 102 10.40 23.44 -9.52
N VAL A 103 9.92 22.25 -9.12
CA VAL A 103 8.50 22.00 -8.79
C VAL A 103 8.05 22.87 -7.63
N VAL A 104 8.84 22.93 -6.56
CA VAL A 104 8.54 23.78 -5.38
C VAL A 104 8.43 25.26 -5.75
N SER A 105 9.30 25.75 -6.63
CA SER A 105 9.29 27.15 -7.07
C SER A 105 8.10 27.50 -7.95
N GLN A 106 7.64 26.56 -8.79
CA GLN A 106 6.59 26.81 -9.77
C GLN A 106 5.17 26.63 -9.19
N LEU A 107 4.99 25.73 -8.21
CA LEU A 107 3.71 25.51 -7.53
C LEU A 107 3.40 26.57 -6.45
N GLY A 108 4.10 27.71 -6.44
CA GLY A 108 3.78 28.83 -5.56
C GLY A 108 4.17 28.64 -4.09
N GLY A 109 5.05 27.66 -3.79
CA GLY A 109 5.47 27.34 -2.44
C GLY A 109 4.60 26.25 -1.81
N ASN A 110 5.24 25.10 -1.56
CA ASN A 110 4.73 23.94 -0.83
C ASN A 110 3.49 23.24 -1.43
N ALA A 111 3.72 22.44 -2.48
CA ALA A 111 2.71 21.57 -3.08
C ALA A 111 2.03 20.63 -2.07
N ASP A 112 2.77 20.15 -1.07
CA ASP A 112 2.23 19.30 -0.02
C ASP A 112 1.13 20.01 0.77
N ALA A 113 1.24 21.33 0.98
CA ALA A 113 0.19 22.11 1.64
C ALA A 113 -1.10 22.20 0.81
N LEU A 114 -1.00 22.24 -0.53
CA LEU A 114 -2.17 22.22 -1.42
C LEU A 114 -2.87 20.85 -1.41
N ILE A 115 -2.07 19.78 -1.42
CA ILE A 115 -2.56 18.40 -1.31
C ILE A 115 -3.24 18.21 0.05
N GLN A 116 -2.58 18.61 1.15
CA GLN A 116 -3.14 18.52 2.49
C GLN A 116 -4.42 19.34 2.65
N THR A 117 -4.48 20.54 2.07
CA THR A 117 -5.71 21.35 2.07
C THR A 117 -6.83 20.63 1.34
N SER A 118 -6.53 19.94 0.23
CA SER A 118 -7.53 19.17 -0.51
C SER A 118 -8.03 17.94 0.26
N ILE A 119 -7.17 17.28 1.04
CA ILE A 119 -7.56 16.21 1.96
C ILE A 119 -8.46 16.78 3.06
N ASN A 120 -8.00 17.82 3.75
CA ASN A 120 -8.72 18.47 4.86
C ASN A 120 -10.07 19.07 4.45
N ASP A 121 -10.21 19.49 3.20
CA ASP A 121 -11.48 20.01 2.67
C ASP A 121 -12.39 18.89 2.11
N GLY A 122 -12.00 17.62 2.20
CA GLY A 122 -12.77 16.48 1.71
C GLY A 122 -12.81 16.34 0.19
N ARG A 123 -11.90 17.00 -0.54
CA ARG A 123 -11.83 16.98 -2.01
C ARG A 123 -10.93 15.88 -2.56
N LEU A 124 -9.93 15.45 -1.78
CA LEU A 124 -9.04 14.34 -2.11
C LEU A 124 -9.10 13.33 -0.96
N LEU A 125 -9.99 12.35 -1.06
CA LEU A 125 -10.12 11.28 -0.08
C LEU A 125 -9.85 9.96 -0.78
N VAL A 126 -8.79 9.27 -0.37
CA VAL A 126 -8.48 7.91 -0.83
C VAL A 126 -8.64 6.98 0.35
N LEU A 127 -9.55 6.02 0.22
CA LEU A 127 -9.88 5.04 1.25
C LEU A 127 -9.34 3.68 0.83
N LEU A 128 -8.67 3.00 1.74
CA LEU A 128 -8.21 1.61 1.59
C LEU A 128 -9.11 0.74 2.46
N GLU A 129 -9.92 -0.11 1.84
CA GLU A 129 -10.77 -1.07 2.53
C GLU A 129 -10.11 -2.46 2.48
N LEU A 130 -9.54 -2.88 3.59
CA LEU A 130 -8.95 -4.20 3.78
C LEU A 130 -10.04 -5.15 4.26
N THR A 131 -10.29 -6.21 3.53
CA THR A 131 -11.30 -7.23 3.84
C THR A 131 -10.67 -8.60 3.99
N ASN A 132 -11.33 -9.45 4.78
CA ASN A 132 -10.84 -10.78 5.13
C ASN A 132 -9.54 -10.72 5.96
N VAL A 133 -9.41 -9.73 6.85
CA VAL A 133 -8.22 -9.60 7.71
C VAL A 133 -8.41 -10.38 9.00
N ASP A 134 -7.58 -11.39 9.21
CA ASP A 134 -7.52 -12.19 10.42
C ASP A 134 -6.53 -11.59 11.44
N ASP A 135 -5.43 -11.01 10.97
CA ASP A 135 -4.37 -10.40 11.81
C ASP A 135 -3.66 -9.24 11.09
N LEU A 136 -3.60 -8.06 11.71
CA LEU A 136 -2.92 -6.88 11.14
C LEU A 136 -1.39 -6.95 11.24
N GLU A 137 -0.82 -7.96 11.91
CA GLU A 137 0.61 -8.21 11.94
C GLU A 137 1.03 -9.25 10.87
N ASN A 138 0.28 -10.34 10.71
CA ASN A 138 0.61 -11.41 9.75
C ASN A 138 -0.63 -12.07 9.15
N ASP A 139 -0.89 -11.82 7.88
CA ASP A 139 -2.05 -12.35 7.14
C ASP A 139 -1.64 -12.77 5.73
N ASP A 140 -2.08 -13.95 5.29
CA ASP A 140 -1.70 -14.53 4.01
C ASP A 140 -2.72 -14.31 2.89
N ASP A 141 -3.92 -13.82 3.19
CA ASP A 141 -5.00 -13.59 2.20
C ASP A 141 -5.91 -12.40 2.53
N VAL A 142 -5.41 -11.20 2.26
CA VAL A 142 -6.17 -9.95 2.33
C VAL A 142 -6.64 -9.53 0.94
N THR A 143 -7.88 -9.04 0.88
CA THR A 143 -8.38 -8.30 -0.30
C THR A 143 -8.48 -6.82 0.02
N VAL A 144 -7.79 -5.98 -0.74
CA VAL A 144 -7.82 -4.53 -0.61
C VAL A 144 -8.68 -3.93 -1.72
N ARG A 145 -9.66 -3.12 -1.34
CA ARG A 145 -10.40 -2.25 -2.26
C ARG A 145 -10.00 -0.81 -2.07
N ILE A 146 -9.81 -0.10 -3.17
CA ILE A 146 -9.37 1.30 -3.13
C ILE A 146 -10.50 2.16 -3.65
N HIS A 147 -10.94 3.11 -2.82
CA HIS A 147 -12.07 3.98 -3.13
C HIS A 147 -11.66 5.45 -3.14
N ILE A 148 -12.31 6.22 -4.02
CA ILE A 148 -12.37 7.67 -3.86
C ILE A 148 -13.53 7.98 -2.92
N GLY A 149 -13.21 8.57 -1.78
CA GLY A 149 -14.19 8.99 -0.78
C GLY A 149 -14.83 10.35 -1.11
N SER A 150 -15.88 10.67 -0.38
CA SER A 150 -16.48 12.00 -0.32
C SER A 150 -17.12 12.22 1.05
N GLY A 151 -17.12 13.46 1.52
CA GLY A 151 -17.70 13.82 2.81
C GLY A 151 -16.94 14.96 3.48
N PRO A 152 -17.51 15.54 4.55
CA PRO A 152 -16.78 16.49 5.37
C PRO A 152 -15.64 15.78 6.11
N VAL A 153 -14.57 16.52 6.39
CA VAL A 153 -13.44 16.05 7.19
C VAL A 153 -13.30 16.95 8.41
N ASP A 154 -13.39 16.36 9.59
CA ASP A 154 -12.99 16.99 10.84
C ASP A 154 -11.46 16.93 10.95
N VAL A 155 -10.86 18.10 11.21
CA VAL A 155 -9.40 18.28 11.24
C VAL A 155 -8.97 18.58 12.67
N GLY A 156 -7.94 17.87 13.12
CA GLY A 156 -7.34 18.00 14.42
C GLY A 156 -6.53 19.27 14.61
N THR A 157 -6.03 19.48 15.83
CA THR A 157 -5.20 20.66 16.14
C THR A 157 -3.82 20.61 15.48
N ASP A 158 -3.42 19.46 14.96
CA ASP A 158 -2.21 19.22 14.18
C ASP A 158 -2.40 19.51 12.68
N GLY A 159 -3.63 19.84 12.25
CA GLY A 159 -3.95 20.13 10.85
C GLY A 159 -4.15 18.89 9.99
N ARG A 160 -4.41 17.71 10.59
CA ARG A 160 -4.65 16.44 9.89
C ARG A 160 -6.07 15.93 10.14
N PRO A 161 -6.62 15.08 9.26
CA PRO A 161 -7.89 14.40 9.51
C PRO A 161 -7.87 13.61 10.82
N GLU A 162 -8.89 13.80 11.67
CA GLU A 162 -9.05 13.00 12.88
C GLU A 162 -9.38 11.52 12.52
N PRO A 163 -8.89 10.53 13.28
CA PRO A 163 -9.21 9.13 13.07
C PRO A 163 -10.68 8.79 13.38
N GLY A 164 -11.18 7.72 12.78
CA GLY A 164 -12.51 7.14 13.07
C GLY A 164 -13.69 7.84 12.38
N GLN A 165 -13.42 8.68 11.37
CA GLN A 165 -14.46 9.37 10.60
C GLN A 165 -15.13 8.43 9.58
N SER A 166 -16.36 8.77 9.18
CA SER A 166 -17.13 8.00 8.20
C SER A 166 -17.31 8.78 6.90
N PHE A 167 -17.11 8.12 5.77
CA PHE A 167 -17.16 8.73 4.44
C PHE A 167 -18.09 7.96 3.50
N ASP A 168 -18.66 8.67 2.51
CA ASP A 168 -19.35 8.05 1.39
C ASP A 168 -18.35 7.67 0.30
N ILE A 169 -18.65 6.63 -0.48
CA ILE A 169 -17.90 6.35 -1.72
C ILE A 169 -18.38 7.32 -2.79
N SER A 170 -17.44 8.07 -3.36
CA SER A 170 -17.71 8.98 -4.47
C SER A 170 -18.23 8.23 -5.69
N ALA A 171 -19.19 8.81 -6.40
CA ALA A 171 -19.66 8.28 -7.68
C ALA A 171 -18.56 8.23 -8.76
N MET A 172 -17.43 8.92 -8.54
CA MET A 172 -16.25 8.88 -9.41
C MET A 172 -15.28 7.75 -9.05
N SER A 173 -15.50 7.06 -7.94
CA SER A 173 -14.66 5.93 -7.54
C SER A 173 -14.76 4.82 -8.58
N GLN A 174 -13.60 4.28 -8.94
CA GLN A 174 -13.49 3.09 -9.78
C GLN A 174 -13.61 1.84 -8.90
N ASP A 175 -13.98 0.71 -9.51
CA ASP A 175 -13.92 -0.59 -8.85
C ASP A 175 -12.48 -1.11 -8.92
N ILE A 176 -11.67 -0.74 -7.91
CA ILE A 176 -10.27 -1.15 -7.79
C ILE A 176 -10.19 -2.18 -6.67
N GLU A 177 -9.80 -3.40 -7.02
CA GLU A 177 -9.67 -4.52 -6.10
C GLU A 177 -8.34 -5.26 -6.34
N VAL A 178 -7.54 -5.37 -5.28
CA VAL A 178 -6.28 -6.12 -5.26
C VAL A 178 -6.47 -7.31 -4.31
N ARG A 179 -6.24 -8.52 -4.80
CA ARG A 179 -6.48 -9.78 -4.07
C ARG A 179 -5.18 -10.52 -3.76
N ASN A 180 -5.24 -11.42 -2.78
CA ASN A 180 -4.09 -12.21 -2.31
C ASN A 180 -2.95 -11.30 -1.85
N VAL A 181 -3.29 -10.18 -1.22
CA VAL A 181 -2.34 -9.28 -0.58
C VAL A 181 -1.94 -9.92 0.75
N GLN A 182 -0.66 -9.82 1.10
CA GLN A 182 -0.14 -10.34 2.34
C GLN A 182 0.25 -9.20 3.27
N ILE A 183 0.02 -9.41 4.56
CA ILE A 183 0.59 -8.61 5.63
C ILE A 183 1.71 -9.45 6.26
N VAL A 184 2.92 -8.89 6.34
CA VAL A 184 4.07 -9.57 6.93
C VAL A 184 4.74 -8.59 7.89
N ASP A 185 4.83 -8.97 9.16
CA ASP A 185 5.39 -8.13 10.23
C ASP A 185 4.77 -6.70 10.27
N GLY A 186 3.45 -6.62 10.09
CA GLY A 186 2.69 -5.36 10.04
C GLY A 186 2.82 -4.59 8.73
N ARG A 187 3.59 -5.08 7.75
CA ARG A 187 3.80 -4.43 6.47
C ARG A 187 2.91 -5.03 5.39
N ILE A 188 2.16 -4.18 4.68
CA ILE A 188 1.30 -4.56 3.56
C ILE A 188 1.83 -3.94 2.25
N ASP A 189 1.84 -4.74 1.18
CA ASP A 189 2.27 -4.34 -0.16
C ASP A 189 1.12 -4.54 -1.17
N ILE A 190 0.50 -3.42 -1.57
CA ILE A 190 -0.71 -3.37 -2.39
C ILE A 190 -0.31 -3.00 -3.81
N ARG A 191 -0.34 -3.97 -4.74
CA ARG A 191 0.11 -3.76 -6.12
C ARG A 191 -0.36 -4.80 -7.13
N PRO A 192 -0.23 -4.49 -8.44
CA PRO A 192 -0.29 -3.14 -9.01
C PRO A 192 -1.75 -2.69 -9.14
N PHE A 193 -2.00 -1.39 -9.20
CA PHE A 193 -3.33 -0.85 -9.52
C PHE A 193 -3.27 0.50 -10.23
N ASP A 194 -4.32 0.84 -10.96
CA ASP A 194 -4.48 2.17 -11.55
C ASP A 194 -5.58 2.93 -10.80
N ILE A 195 -5.37 4.22 -10.54
CA ILE A 195 -6.37 5.07 -9.88
C ILE A 195 -6.45 6.45 -10.53
N ASN A 196 -7.68 6.94 -10.70
CA ASN A 196 -7.93 8.33 -11.05
C ASN A 196 -8.29 9.15 -9.81
N VAL A 197 -7.47 10.14 -9.49
CA VAL A 197 -7.73 11.10 -8.42
C VAL A 197 -8.01 12.48 -9.01
N ASN A 198 -8.94 13.21 -8.40
CA ASN A 198 -9.14 14.61 -8.74
C ASN A 198 -8.35 15.46 -7.76
N VAL A 199 -7.56 16.38 -8.29
CA VAL A 199 -6.82 17.35 -7.49
C VAL A 199 -7.20 18.76 -7.91
N ASP A 200 -7.26 19.65 -6.94
CA ASP A 200 -7.40 21.09 -7.19
C ASP A 200 -6.00 21.70 -7.20
N ILE A 201 -5.55 22.10 -8.40
CA ILE A 201 -4.27 22.77 -8.57
C ILE A 201 -4.58 24.15 -9.18
N LEU A 202 -4.16 25.21 -8.52
CA LEU A 202 -4.30 26.59 -9.00
C LEU A 202 -5.75 26.97 -9.39
N GLN A 203 -6.75 26.51 -8.63
CA GLN A 203 -8.19 26.77 -8.86
C GLN A 203 -8.77 26.05 -10.08
N ALA A 204 -8.07 25.05 -10.62
CA ALA A 204 -8.55 24.16 -11.66
C ALA A 204 -8.57 22.72 -11.17
N MET A 205 -9.64 22.00 -11.52
CA MET A 205 -9.77 20.58 -11.23
C MET A 205 -9.07 19.77 -12.32
N PHE A 206 -8.05 19.02 -11.93
CA PHE A 206 -7.35 18.08 -12.80
C PHE A 206 -7.64 16.65 -12.38
N GLN A 207 -7.86 15.80 -13.36
CA GLN A 207 -7.88 14.35 -13.16
C GLN A 207 -6.45 13.83 -13.36
N LEU A 208 -5.84 13.36 -12.28
CA LEU A 208 -4.56 12.67 -12.33
C LEU A 208 -4.80 11.17 -12.37
N THR A 209 -4.23 10.50 -13.36
CA THR A 209 -4.18 9.04 -13.42
C THR A 209 -2.83 8.57 -12.89
N LEU A 210 -2.85 7.85 -11.78
CA LEU A 210 -1.69 7.15 -11.25
C LEU A 210 -1.73 5.73 -11.82
N LEU A 211 -0.74 5.39 -12.63
CA LEU A 211 -0.64 4.11 -13.34
C LEU A 211 0.36 3.19 -12.65
N ASP A 212 0.13 1.88 -12.73
CA ASP A 212 0.99 0.85 -12.12
C ASP A 212 1.35 1.20 -10.66
N ALA A 213 0.39 1.76 -9.93
CA ALA A 213 0.60 2.25 -8.59
C ALA A 213 0.83 1.08 -7.61
N ARG A 214 1.63 1.37 -6.61
CA ARG A 214 2.00 0.47 -5.52
C ARG A 214 1.98 1.23 -4.22
N ILE A 215 1.32 0.67 -3.22
CA ILE A 215 1.33 1.20 -1.86
C ILE A 215 2.04 0.20 -0.98
N VAL A 216 3.08 0.66 -0.28
CA VAL A 216 3.71 -0.11 0.79
C VAL A 216 3.49 0.63 2.09
N LEU A 217 2.79 0.00 3.04
CA LEU A 217 2.39 0.59 4.31
C LEU A 217 2.88 -0.29 5.46
N ASP A 218 3.48 0.33 6.46
CA ASP A 218 3.70 -0.26 7.77
C ASP A 218 2.50 0.13 8.66
N LEU A 219 1.71 -0.85 9.07
CA LEU A 219 0.50 -0.72 9.88
C LEU A 219 0.85 -0.80 11.37
N HIS A 220 0.16 0.00 12.18
CA HIS A 220 0.28 0.00 13.63
C HIS A 220 -0.92 -0.70 14.28
N GLU A 221 -0.78 -1.06 15.57
CA GLU A 221 -1.84 -1.71 16.36
C GLU A 221 -3.14 -0.88 16.46
N ASP A 222 -3.05 0.44 16.33
CA ASP A 222 -4.20 1.36 16.38
C ASP A 222 -4.83 1.61 15.00
N GLU A 223 -4.46 0.80 14.00
CA GLU A 223 -4.87 0.89 12.59
C GLU A 223 -4.35 2.15 11.86
N SER A 224 -3.58 3.01 12.53
CA SER A 224 -2.80 4.03 11.81
C SER A 224 -1.63 3.37 11.08
N GLY A 225 -0.97 4.13 10.20
CA GLY A 225 0.21 3.63 9.52
C GLY A 225 0.93 4.70 8.75
N SER A 226 2.11 4.35 8.25
CA SER A 226 2.91 5.22 7.39
C SER A 226 3.55 4.40 6.28
N GLY A 227 3.85 5.04 5.17
CA GLY A 227 4.44 4.34 4.05
C GLY A 227 4.64 5.22 2.83
N VAL A 228 4.72 4.56 1.68
CA VAL A 228 4.97 5.21 0.39
C VAL A 228 3.95 4.72 -0.62
N LEU A 229 3.43 5.65 -1.41
CA LEU A 229 2.73 5.39 -2.66
C LEU A 229 3.69 5.72 -3.80
N GLY A 230 4.02 4.71 -4.59
CA GLY A 230 4.72 4.87 -5.87
C GLY A 230 3.72 4.77 -7.02
N ALA A 231 3.90 5.56 -8.07
CA ALA A 231 3.10 5.45 -9.28
C ALA A 231 3.86 5.95 -10.50
N ALA A 232 3.39 5.54 -11.67
CA ALA A 232 3.79 6.08 -12.95
C ALA A 232 2.80 7.17 -13.39
N VAL A 233 3.30 8.33 -13.82
CA VAL A 233 2.50 9.40 -14.40
C VAL A 233 2.84 9.54 -15.87
N ASP A 234 1.82 9.61 -16.73
CA ASP A 234 2.00 9.84 -18.15
C ASP A 234 2.53 11.26 -18.40
N ARG A 235 3.64 11.38 -19.15
CA ARG A 235 4.26 12.68 -19.44
C ARG A 235 3.32 13.61 -20.23
N PHE A 236 2.42 13.06 -21.04
CA PHE A 236 1.46 13.83 -21.82
C PHE A 236 0.37 14.44 -20.92
N MET A 237 0.04 13.78 -19.82
CA MET A 237 -0.86 14.36 -18.81
C MET A 237 -0.26 15.61 -18.19
N VAL A 238 1.00 15.55 -17.75
CA VAL A 238 1.69 16.72 -17.17
C VAL A 238 1.82 17.84 -18.20
N ARG A 239 2.14 17.49 -19.46
CA ARG A 239 2.14 18.44 -20.58
C ARG A 239 0.77 19.10 -20.75
N ASP A 240 -0.32 18.33 -20.72
CA ASP A 240 -1.67 18.85 -20.93
C ASP A 240 -2.10 19.77 -19.79
N ILE A 241 -1.74 19.47 -18.53
CA ILE A 241 -1.96 20.37 -17.39
C ILE A 241 -1.29 21.73 -17.66
N VAL A 242 -0.02 21.73 -18.04
CA VAL A 242 0.74 22.96 -18.33
C VAL A 242 0.19 23.71 -19.57
N ALA A 243 -0.23 22.98 -20.60
CA ALA A 243 -0.74 23.58 -21.83
C ALA A 243 -2.10 24.26 -21.65
N ASN A 244 -2.91 23.83 -20.68
CA ASN A 244 -4.24 24.36 -20.40
C ASN A 244 -4.26 25.43 -19.30
N ASP A 245 -3.12 25.73 -18.68
CA ASP A 245 -2.99 26.79 -17.68
C ASP A 245 -2.33 28.05 -18.30
N GLU A 246 -3.03 29.19 -18.26
CA GLU A 246 -2.55 30.44 -18.88
C GLU A 246 -1.22 30.95 -18.28
N VAL A 247 -0.95 30.64 -17.01
CA VAL A 247 0.26 31.05 -16.29
C VAL A 247 1.42 30.12 -16.65
N LEU A 248 1.18 28.82 -16.78
CA LEU A 248 2.21 27.82 -17.05
C LEU A 248 2.50 27.65 -18.54
N MET A 249 1.55 27.92 -19.45
CA MET A 249 1.70 27.70 -20.90
C MET A 249 2.98 28.31 -21.51
N PRO A 250 3.45 29.51 -21.12
CA PRO A 250 4.72 30.05 -21.61
C PRO A 250 5.95 29.16 -21.32
N THR A 251 5.87 28.26 -20.35
CA THR A 251 6.93 27.32 -19.96
C THR A 251 6.85 25.97 -20.67
N LEU A 252 5.78 25.71 -21.44
CA LEU A 252 5.47 24.39 -22.02
C LEU A 252 6.65 23.76 -22.75
N GLY A 253 7.34 24.50 -23.62
CA GLY A 253 8.48 23.96 -24.37
C GLY A 253 9.66 23.53 -23.48
N ALA A 254 9.89 24.23 -22.36
CA ALA A 254 10.92 23.83 -21.39
C ALA A 254 10.48 22.61 -20.59
N VAL A 255 9.19 22.56 -20.20
CA VAL A 255 8.59 21.41 -19.52
C VAL A 255 8.64 20.16 -20.40
N GLU A 256 8.32 20.25 -21.69
CA GLU A 256 8.36 19.09 -22.59
C GLU A 256 9.77 18.47 -22.71
N ILE A 257 10.81 19.30 -22.79
CA ILE A 257 12.20 18.84 -22.80
C ILE A 257 12.53 18.12 -21.49
N LEU A 258 12.10 18.70 -20.37
CA LEU A 258 12.34 18.17 -19.04
C LEU A 258 11.62 16.84 -18.84
N LEU A 259 10.32 16.76 -19.11
CA LEU A 259 9.51 15.55 -18.99
C LEU A 259 10.05 14.41 -19.84
N ARG A 260 10.48 14.69 -21.08
CA ARG A 260 11.15 13.68 -21.92
C ARG A 260 12.44 13.19 -21.27
N GLY A 261 13.19 14.08 -20.64
CA GLY A 261 14.42 13.75 -19.95
C GLY A 261 14.21 13.00 -18.64
N LEU A 262 13.03 13.03 -18.04
CA LEU A 262 12.72 12.34 -16.78
C LEU A 262 12.19 10.94 -16.97
N GLY A 263 11.50 10.69 -18.09
CA GLY A 263 10.86 9.40 -18.35
C GLY A 263 11.81 8.23 -18.17
N ASP A 264 11.32 7.23 -17.45
CA ASP A 264 12.03 6.07 -16.95
C ASP A 264 11.18 4.80 -16.99
N LEU A 265 9.86 4.95 -17.04
CA LEU A 265 8.92 3.84 -17.14
C LEU A 265 8.24 3.82 -18.51
N ALA A 266 7.82 2.61 -18.92
CA ALA A 266 7.15 2.34 -20.20
C ALA A 266 7.94 2.84 -21.44
N PRO A 267 9.00 2.11 -21.86
CA PRO A 267 9.71 2.38 -23.10
C PRO A 267 8.79 2.39 -24.33
N ASN A 268 9.08 3.28 -25.27
CA ASN A 268 8.35 3.43 -26.53
C ASN A 268 9.21 3.09 -27.76
N ASP A 269 8.52 2.86 -28.89
CA ASP A 269 9.12 2.40 -30.15
C ASP A 269 10.12 3.39 -30.80
N ILE A 270 10.14 4.65 -30.34
CA ILE A 270 10.97 5.72 -30.92
C ILE A 270 12.22 6.04 -30.08
N GLY A 271 12.47 5.27 -29.01
CA GLY A 271 13.61 5.45 -28.12
C GLY A 271 13.34 6.53 -27.08
N GLY A 272 12.71 6.13 -25.98
CA GLY A 272 12.41 6.96 -24.81
C GLY A 272 11.28 6.33 -23.98
N CYS A 273 10.91 6.98 -22.89
CA CYS A 273 9.90 6.48 -21.96
C CYS A 273 8.71 7.45 -21.93
N ASP A 274 7.51 6.89 -21.87
CA ASP A 274 6.26 7.68 -21.86
C ASP A 274 5.78 8.02 -20.45
N ARG A 275 6.27 7.30 -19.44
CA ARG A 275 5.89 7.49 -18.05
C ARG A 275 7.07 7.93 -17.19
N ILE A 276 6.75 8.66 -16.14
CA ILE A 276 7.69 9.16 -15.13
C ILE A 276 7.29 8.56 -13.78
N SER A 277 8.20 7.92 -13.08
CA SER A 277 7.97 7.45 -11.71
C SER A 277 7.88 8.61 -10.71
N VAL A 278 6.94 8.51 -9.78
CA VAL A 278 6.76 9.45 -8.66
C VAL A 278 6.60 8.67 -7.35
N GLY A 279 7.27 9.15 -6.31
CA GLY A 279 7.09 8.70 -4.93
C GLY A 279 6.35 9.74 -4.08
N ILE A 280 5.42 9.27 -3.25
CA ILE A 280 4.63 10.08 -2.33
C ILE A 280 4.68 9.41 -0.96
N ASP A 281 5.20 10.08 0.06
CA ASP A 281 5.06 9.62 1.44
C ASP A 281 3.58 9.75 1.84
N ILE A 282 3.05 8.73 2.50
CA ILE A 282 1.66 8.72 2.96
C ILE A 282 1.57 8.33 4.43
N ASP A 283 0.62 8.95 5.15
CA ASP A 283 0.17 8.51 6.46
C ASP A 283 -1.30 8.11 6.38
N VAL A 284 -1.69 7.05 7.07
CA VAL A 284 -3.06 6.55 7.11
C VAL A 284 -3.63 6.55 8.53
N VAL A 285 -4.94 6.78 8.64
CA VAL A 285 -5.70 6.71 9.89
C VAL A 285 -6.94 5.85 9.71
N PRO A 286 -7.46 5.20 10.76
CA PRO A 286 -8.70 4.44 10.66
C PRO A 286 -9.88 5.32 10.25
N ALA A 287 -10.80 4.74 9.50
CA ALA A 287 -12.00 5.38 8.98
C ALA A 287 -13.13 4.34 8.81
N PHE A 288 -14.28 4.78 8.29
CA PHE A 288 -15.41 3.91 7.98
C PHE A 288 -16.05 4.32 6.64
N ILE A 289 -16.69 3.36 5.97
CA ILE A 289 -17.51 3.59 4.77
C ILE A 289 -18.99 3.54 5.14
N LEU A 290 -19.75 4.56 4.77
CA LEU A 290 -21.20 4.60 4.89
C LEU A 290 -21.83 3.71 3.78
N ARG A 291 -22.80 2.86 4.17
CA ARG A 291 -23.51 1.93 3.29
C ARG A 291 -25.01 2.04 3.44
#